data_AF-A0A7C5CUC5-F1
#
_entry.id   AF-A0A7C5CUC5-F1
#
_cell.length_a   1.000
_cell.length_b   1.000
_cell.length_c   1.000
_cell.angle_alpha   90.00
_cell.angle_beta   90.00
_cell.angle_gamma   90.00
#
_symmetry.space_group_name_H-M   'P 1'
#
loop_
_entity.id
_entity.type
_entity.pdbx_description
1 polymer ?
#
loop_
_entity_poly.entity_id
_entity_poly.type
_entity_poly.pdbx_seq_one_letter_code
_entity_poly.pdbx_strand_id
1 'polypeptide(L)'
;EYGGTFENRIRLVIEITEAIRSIVPGEMPLFVRISVVDHVDGGWDLEDSIALSKILKTKGVDVIDCSSGGIAFGAPPNDYYRAHQIVFAETIKKEVGIKTMAVGGITSFDMANEIIKNKRADLVAIARLFLQEPYLPIKWAMSRNIKIDIPNQYQRGYYLDV
;
A
#
# COMPACT_ATOMS: atom_id res chain seq x y z
N GLU A 1 23.50 9.02 -16.43
CA GLU A 1 23.43 7.84 -15.53
C GLU A 1 22.10 7.69 -14.80
N TYR A 2 21.44 8.77 -14.34
CA TYR A 2 20.17 8.71 -13.58
C TYR A 2 18.90 9.12 -14.36
N GLY A 3 18.96 9.19 -15.70
CA GLY A 3 17.80 9.55 -16.53
C GLY A 3 17.88 8.99 -17.95
N GLY A 4 16.81 9.21 -18.72
CA GLY A 4 16.64 8.64 -20.05
C GLY A 4 15.95 7.28 -20.00
N THR A 5 16.74 6.20 -20.10
CA THR A 5 16.22 4.82 -20.11
C THR A 5 15.61 4.42 -18.76
N PHE A 6 14.77 3.37 -18.79
CA PHE A 6 14.18 2.78 -17.58
C PHE A 6 15.24 2.45 -16.51
N GLU A 7 16.33 1.78 -16.91
CA GLU A 7 17.41 1.35 -16.00
C GLU A 7 18.06 2.54 -15.31
N ASN A 8 18.23 3.65 -16.04
CA ASN A 8 18.79 4.87 -15.49
C ASN A 8 17.81 5.56 -14.53
N ARG A 9 16.51 5.59 -14.86
CA ARG A 9 15.48 6.21 -14.01
C ARG A 9 15.32 5.48 -12.67
N ILE A 10 15.43 4.15 -12.65
CA ILE A 10 15.30 3.36 -11.41
C ILE A 10 16.58 3.30 -10.58
N ARG A 11 17.73 3.70 -11.14
CA ARG A 11 19.04 3.53 -10.51
C ARG A 11 19.08 4.05 -9.08
N LEU A 12 18.56 5.26 -8.86
CA LEU A 12 18.56 5.90 -7.54
C LEU A 12 17.73 5.13 -6.52
N VAL A 13 16.53 4.65 -6.88
CA VAL A 13 15.70 3.87 -5.94
C VAL A 13 16.35 2.52 -5.61
N ILE A 14 17.05 1.90 -6.57
CA ILE A 14 17.80 0.65 -6.33
C ILE A 14 18.96 0.89 -5.36
N GLU A 15 19.79 1.91 -5.60
CA GLU A 15 20.93 2.24 -4.74
C GLU A 15 20.49 2.56 -3.30
N ILE A 16 19.41 3.34 -3.14
CA ILE A 16 18.83 3.64 -1.83
C ILE A 16 18.30 2.36 -1.17
N THR A 17 17.60 1.50 -1.92
CA THR A 17 17.05 0.24 -1.40
C THR A 17 18.16 -0.67 -0.88
N GLU A 18 19.23 -0.83 -1.65
CA GLU A 18 20.39 -1.66 -1.26
C GLU A 18 21.12 -1.09 -0.04
N ALA A 19 21.32 0.23 -0.01
CA ALA A 19 21.93 0.91 1.13
C ALA A 19 21.13 0.71 2.41
N ILE A 20 19.80 0.91 2.37
CA ILE A 20 18.92 0.66 3.52
C ILE A 20 18.95 -0.81 3.91
N ARG A 21 18.79 -1.72 2.95
CA ARG A 21 18.73 -3.16 3.22
C ARG A 21 20.00 -3.68 3.89
N SER A 22 21.15 -3.08 3.61
CA SER A 22 22.45 -3.44 4.19
C SER A 22 22.60 -3.09 5.68
N ILE A 23 21.81 -2.15 6.20
CA ILE A 23 21.93 -1.68 7.59
C ILE A 23 20.77 -2.12 8.49
N VAL A 24 19.62 -2.48 7.91
CA VAL A 24 18.45 -2.91 8.68
C VAL A 24 18.45 -4.43 8.93
N PRO A 25 18.02 -4.93 10.11
CA PRO A 25 17.97 -6.36 10.41
C PRO A 25 17.20 -7.16 9.37
N GLY A 26 17.71 -8.31 8.92
CA GLY A 26 17.13 -9.10 7.83
C GLY A 26 15.67 -9.54 8.05
N GLU A 27 15.26 -9.68 9.32
CA GLU A 27 13.88 -9.99 9.72
C GLU A 27 12.93 -8.77 9.70
N MET A 28 13.48 -7.55 9.67
CA MET A 28 12.68 -6.33 9.61
C MET A 28 12.16 -6.13 8.18
N PRO A 29 10.82 -6.08 7.97
CA PRO A 29 10.24 -5.89 6.65
C PRO A 29 10.65 -4.56 6.04
N LEU A 30 11.08 -4.58 4.78
CA LEU A 30 11.37 -3.38 3.99
C LEU A 30 10.24 -3.12 3.00
N PHE A 31 9.64 -1.94 3.11
CA PHE A 31 8.54 -1.50 2.24
C PHE A 31 9.08 -0.45 1.27
N VAL A 32 8.62 -0.50 0.02
CA VAL A 32 8.81 0.59 -0.94
C VAL A 32 7.44 1.06 -1.42
N ARG A 33 7.15 2.34 -1.21
CA ARG A 33 5.95 2.98 -1.73
C ARG A 33 6.24 3.58 -3.09
N ILE A 34 5.38 3.28 -4.06
CA ILE A 34 5.50 3.82 -5.42
C ILE A 34 4.19 4.47 -5.86
N SER A 35 4.31 5.47 -6.72
CA SER A 35 3.21 5.87 -7.60
C SER A 35 3.21 4.91 -8.78
N VAL A 36 2.22 4.02 -8.84
CA VAL A 36 2.18 2.94 -9.82
C VAL A 36 1.97 3.47 -11.24
N VAL A 37 1.25 4.58 -11.36
CA VAL A 37 1.09 5.32 -12.61
C VAL A 37 1.11 6.82 -12.29
N ASP A 38 1.59 7.63 -13.22
CA ASP A 38 1.70 9.09 -13.06
C ASP A 38 0.45 9.85 -13.53
N HIS A 39 -0.40 9.23 -14.34
CA HIS A 39 -1.58 9.83 -14.99
C HIS A 39 -1.26 10.96 -15.98
N VAL A 40 -0.07 10.96 -16.59
CA VAL A 40 0.33 11.90 -17.65
C VAL A 40 0.85 11.17 -18.88
N ASP A 41 0.65 11.76 -20.05
CA ASP A 41 1.17 11.24 -21.31
C ASP A 41 2.71 11.16 -21.27
N GLY A 42 3.26 9.98 -21.57
CA GLY A 42 4.70 9.72 -21.50
C GLY A 42 5.26 9.65 -20.08
N GLY A 43 4.40 9.62 -19.05
CA GLY A 43 4.79 9.42 -17.65
C GLY A 43 5.08 7.95 -17.32
N TRP A 44 5.33 7.68 -16.04
CA TRP A 44 5.48 6.33 -15.50
C TRP A 44 4.16 5.56 -15.58
N ASP A 45 4.23 4.31 -16.04
CA ASP A 45 3.07 3.43 -16.24
C ASP A 45 3.12 2.14 -15.39
N LEU A 46 2.10 1.30 -15.58
CA LEU A 46 1.93 0.08 -14.80
C LEU A 46 3.01 -0.95 -15.15
N GLU A 47 3.40 -1.02 -16.41
CA GLU A 47 4.45 -1.90 -16.94
C GLU A 47 5.81 -1.54 -16.32
N ASP A 48 6.15 -0.26 -16.27
CA ASP A 48 7.32 0.27 -15.58
C ASP A 48 7.30 -0.13 -14.08
N SER A 49 6.15 0.00 -13.41
CA SER A 49 5.98 -0.40 -12.01
C SER A 49 6.13 -1.90 -11.77
N ILE A 50 5.63 -2.74 -12.68
CA ILE A 50 5.81 -4.20 -12.62
C ILE A 50 7.29 -4.54 -12.79
N ALA A 51 7.97 -3.92 -13.76
CA ALA A 51 9.40 -4.12 -14.00
C ALA A 51 10.23 -3.69 -12.79
N LEU A 52 9.97 -2.50 -12.23
CA LEU A 52 10.64 -2.01 -11.02
C LEU A 52 10.39 -2.95 -9.83
N SER A 53 9.14 -3.38 -9.61
CA SER A 53 8.78 -4.27 -8.50
C SER A 53 9.47 -5.63 -8.59
N LYS A 54 9.67 -6.18 -9.80
CA LYS A 54 10.46 -7.40 -10.01
C LYS A 54 11.91 -7.20 -9.55
N ILE A 55 12.51 -6.06 -9.89
CA ILE A 55 13.89 -5.75 -9.49
C ILE A 55 13.97 -5.54 -7.98
N LEU A 56 13.09 -4.72 -7.40
CA LEU A 56 13.05 -4.46 -5.95
C LEU A 56 12.90 -5.74 -5.12
N LYS A 57 12.10 -6.70 -5.59
CA LYS A 57 11.99 -8.03 -4.97
C LYS A 57 13.36 -8.72 -4.86
N THR A 58 14.18 -8.66 -5.91
CA THR A 58 15.54 -9.23 -5.88
C THR A 58 16.51 -8.48 -4.95
N LYS A 59 16.17 -7.25 -4.57
CA LYS A 59 16.96 -6.39 -3.67
C LYS A 59 16.52 -6.48 -2.21
N GLY A 60 15.62 -7.41 -1.87
CA GLY A 60 15.19 -7.66 -0.50
C GLY A 60 14.06 -6.73 -0.03
N VAL A 61 13.27 -6.18 -0.95
CA VAL A 61 12.00 -5.52 -0.61
C VAL A 61 10.93 -6.58 -0.38
N ASP A 62 10.19 -6.43 0.72
CA ASP A 62 9.17 -7.37 1.17
C ASP A 62 7.78 -7.00 0.70
N VAL A 63 7.48 -5.70 0.63
CA VAL A 63 6.16 -5.16 0.30
C VAL A 63 6.27 -3.96 -0.64
N ILE A 64 5.44 -3.94 -1.67
CA ILE A 64 5.18 -2.75 -2.48
C ILE A 64 3.91 -2.06 -1.98
N ASP A 65 4.02 -0.81 -1.53
CA ASP A 65 2.88 0.05 -1.18
C ASP A 65 2.42 0.83 -2.42
N CYS A 66 1.26 0.45 -2.95
CA CYS A 66 0.80 0.83 -4.28
C CYS A 66 -0.08 2.07 -4.25
N SER A 67 0.51 3.25 -4.43
CA SER A 67 -0.19 4.53 -4.64
C SER A 67 -0.21 4.89 -6.13
N SER A 68 -0.63 6.10 -6.49
CA SER A 68 -0.50 6.65 -7.85
C SER A 68 -0.47 8.17 -7.85
N GLY A 69 -0.01 8.76 -8.96
CA GLY A 69 0.01 10.20 -9.22
C GLY A 69 0.99 11.00 -8.36
N GLY A 70 0.83 12.32 -8.41
CA GLY A 70 1.59 13.28 -7.60
C GLY A 70 2.83 13.89 -8.28
N ILE A 71 3.22 13.39 -9.46
CA ILE A 71 4.40 13.92 -10.18
C ILE A 71 4.13 15.27 -10.86
N ALA A 72 2.90 15.47 -11.37
CA ALA A 72 2.51 16.67 -12.11
C ALA A 72 1.19 17.24 -11.59
N PHE A 73 1.08 18.56 -11.61
CA PHE A 73 -0.17 19.26 -11.30
C PHE A 73 -1.21 19.01 -12.40
N GLY A 74 -2.47 18.83 -12.01
CA GLY A 74 -3.58 18.70 -12.97
C GLY A 74 -3.70 17.32 -13.63
N ALA A 75 -3.01 16.30 -13.12
CA ALA A 75 -3.17 14.90 -13.49
C ALA A 75 -3.83 14.06 -12.38
N PRO A 76 -5.04 14.45 -11.89
CA PRO A 76 -5.74 13.66 -10.90
C PRO A 76 -6.18 12.31 -11.52
N PRO A 77 -6.04 11.16 -10.83
CA PRO A 77 -6.80 9.98 -11.19
C PRO A 77 -8.29 10.32 -11.33
N ASN A 78 -8.93 9.81 -12.38
CA ASN A 78 -10.32 10.14 -12.72
C ASN A 78 -11.34 9.82 -11.60
N ASP A 79 -11.00 8.93 -10.65
CA ASP A 79 -11.92 8.43 -9.61
C ASP A 79 -11.30 8.43 -8.20
N TYR A 80 -11.04 9.60 -7.62
CA TYR A 80 -10.40 9.74 -6.29
C TYR A 80 -11.10 9.02 -5.13
N TYR A 81 -12.38 8.69 -5.28
CA TYR A 81 -13.27 8.54 -4.13
C TYR A 81 -13.48 7.11 -3.64
N ARG A 82 -13.33 6.07 -4.48
CA ARG A 82 -13.54 4.69 -4.03
C ARG A 82 -12.52 3.73 -4.61
N ALA A 83 -11.66 3.20 -3.75
CA ALA A 83 -10.92 1.96 -4.03
C ALA A 83 -10.08 1.96 -5.35
N HIS A 84 -9.79 3.13 -5.92
CA HIS A 84 -9.34 3.26 -7.31
C HIS A 84 -7.97 2.67 -7.60
N GLN A 85 -7.16 2.45 -6.56
CA GLN A 85 -5.79 1.93 -6.71
C GLN A 85 -5.68 0.46 -6.32
N ILE A 86 -6.77 -0.20 -5.90
CA ILE A 86 -6.72 -1.63 -5.51
C ILE A 86 -6.20 -2.49 -6.65
N VAL A 87 -6.61 -2.18 -7.90
CA VAL A 87 -6.17 -2.89 -9.11
C VAL A 87 -4.65 -2.85 -9.30
N PHE A 88 -3.98 -1.81 -8.83
CA PHE A 88 -2.52 -1.71 -8.90
C PHE A 88 -1.84 -2.68 -7.93
N ALA A 89 -2.31 -2.74 -6.69
CA ALA A 89 -1.82 -3.70 -5.70
C ALA A 89 -2.09 -5.15 -6.13
N GLU A 90 -3.26 -5.41 -6.71
CA GLU A 90 -3.66 -6.72 -7.22
C GLU A 90 -2.81 -7.16 -8.41
N THR A 91 -2.63 -6.27 -9.39
CA THR A 91 -1.82 -6.58 -10.58
C THR A 91 -0.37 -6.84 -10.20
N ILE A 92 0.27 -5.97 -9.41
CA ILE A 92 1.66 -6.16 -8.98
C ILE A 92 1.81 -7.47 -8.19
N LYS A 93 0.89 -7.77 -7.27
CA LYS A 93 0.90 -9.03 -6.52
C LYS A 93 0.87 -10.24 -7.46
N LYS A 94 -0.03 -10.23 -8.43
CA LYS A 94 -0.22 -11.34 -9.39
C LYS A 94 0.99 -11.51 -10.32
N GLU A 95 1.48 -10.43 -10.90
CA GLU A 95 2.53 -10.46 -11.94
C GLU A 95 3.94 -10.63 -11.37
N VAL A 96 4.16 -10.25 -10.10
CA VAL A 96 5.51 -10.25 -9.48
C VAL A 96 5.61 -11.29 -8.36
N GLY A 97 4.49 -11.70 -7.75
CA GLY A 97 4.49 -12.57 -6.58
C GLY A 97 5.22 -11.97 -5.38
N ILE A 98 5.17 -10.65 -5.23
CA ILE A 98 5.61 -9.91 -4.04
C ILE A 98 4.38 -9.51 -3.23
N LYS A 99 4.53 -9.33 -1.91
CA LYS A 99 3.41 -8.83 -1.10
C LYS A 99 3.09 -7.39 -1.49
N THR A 100 1.82 -7.02 -1.42
CA THR A 100 1.38 -5.67 -1.76
C THR A 100 0.49 -5.06 -0.68
N MET A 101 0.57 -3.74 -0.55
CA MET A 101 -0.33 -2.94 0.27
C MET A 101 -1.24 -2.10 -0.63
N ALA A 102 -2.55 -2.28 -0.48
CA ALA A 102 -3.55 -1.48 -1.19
C ALA A 102 -3.91 -0.22 -0.39
N VAL A 103 -4.02 0.92 -1.07
CA VAL A 103 -4.41 2.21 -0.49
C VAL A 103 -5.36 2.96 -1.42
N GLY A 104 -6.03 4.00 -0.93
CA GLY A 104 -6.81 4.92 -1.75
C GLY A 104 -8.30 4.66 -1.71
N GLY A 105 -9.04 5.50 -0.98
CA GLY A 105 -10.50 5.46 -0.95
C GLY A 105 -11.09 4.23 -0.26
N ILE A 106 -10.34 3.57 0.63
CA ILE A 106 -10.82 2.45 1.45
C ILE A 106 -11.42 3.03 2.73
N THR A 107 -12.75 2.95 2.87
CA THR A 107 -13.49 3.69 3.91
C THR A 107 -14.44 2.82 4.75
N SER A 108 -14.45 1.50 4.55
CA SER A 108 -15.30 0.59 5.32
C SER A 108 -14.58 -0.72 5.63
N PHE A 109 -15.02 -1.37 6.70
CA PHE A 109 -14.56 -2.72 7.05
C PHE A 109 -14.79 -3.70 5.90
N ASP A 110 -15.97 -3.66 5.26
CA ASP A 110 -16.29 -4.59 4.17
C ASP A 110 -15.35 -4.44 2.98
N MET A 111 -14.99 -3.21 2.61
CA MET A 111 -14.02 -2.96 1.54
C MET A 111 -12.64 -3.51 1.92
N ALA A 112 -12.14 -3.18 3.13
CA ALA A 112 -10.85 -3.69 3.59
C ALA A 112 -10.82 -5.23 3.66
N ASN A 113 -11.89 -5.84 4.18
CA ASN A 113 -12.02 -7.27 4.33
C ASN A 113 -12.19 -8.00 2.99
N GLU A 114 -12.89 -7.40 2.01
CA GLU A 114 -13.00 -7.94 0.64
C GLU A 114 -11.62 -8.02 -0.02
N ILE A 115 -10.82 -6.96 0.06
CA ILE A 115 -9.46 -6.91 -0.51
C ILE A 115 -8.61 -8.07 0.00
N ILE A 116 -8.63 -8.30 1.31
CA ILE A 116 -7.84 -9.36 1.94
C ILE A 116 -8.42 -10.74 1.64
N LYS A 117 -9.74 -10.94 1.81
CA LYS A 117 -10.39 -12.25 1.57
C LYS A 117 -10.23 -12.73 0.13
N ASN A 118 -10.32 -11.82 -0.82
CA ASN A 118 -10.15 -12.12 -2.24
C ASN A 118 -8.68 -12.09 -2.69
N LYS A 119 -7.73 -11.98 -1.73
CA LYS A 119 -6.27 -11.98 -1.98
C LYS A 119 -5.82 -10.90 -2.97
N ARG A 120 -6.57 -9.80 -3.09
CA ARG A 120 -6.25 -8.66 -3.95
C ARG A 120 -5.02 -7.89 -3.46
N ALA A 121 -4.77 -7.90 -2.14
CA ALA A 121 -3.55 -7.39 -1.53
C ALA A 121 -3.24 -8.20 -0.26
N ASP A 122 -2.05 -7.99 0.34
CA ASP A 122 -1.67 -8.59 1.63
C ASP A 122 -1.95 -7.64 2.80
N LEU A 123 -1.95 -6.34 2.51
CA LEU A 123 -2.13 -5.27 3.48
C LEU A 123 -3.09 -4.21 2.93
N VAL A 124 -3.75 -3.49 3.84
CA VAL A 124 -4.65 -2.38 3.52
C VAL A 124 -4.22 -1.15 4.31
N ALA A 125 -3.93 -0.05 3.61
CA ALA A 125 -3.63 1.24 4.20
C ALA A 125 -4.88 2.13 4.20
N ILE A 126 -5.19 2.71 5.35
CA ILE A 126 -6.28 3.66 5.54
C ILE A 126 -5.68 4.94 6.11
N ALA A 127 -5.99 6.09 5.50
CA ALA A 127 -5.41 7.37 5.90
C ALA A 127 -6.49 8.34 6.43
N ARG A 128 -7.24 8.98 5.54
CA ARG A 128 -8.23 10.04 5.88
C ARG A 128 -9.25 9.62 6.95
N LEU A 129 -9.68 8.36 6.95
CA LEU A 129 -10.63 7.88 7.94
C LEU A 129 -10.02 7.78 9.34
N PHE A 130 -8.73 7.46 9.47
CA PHE A 130 -8.03 7.50 10.77
C PHE A 130 -7.87 8.92 11.33
N LEU A 131 -7.85 9.95 10.47
CA LEU A 131 -7.83 11.35 10.92
C LEU A 131 -9.15 11.76 11.59
N GLN A 132 -10.26 11.14 11.16
CA GLN A 132 -11.60 11.41 11.71
C GLN A 132 -11.93 10.47 12.89
N GLU A 133 -11.46 9.23 12.81
CA GLU A 133 -11.80 8.13 13.72
C GLU A 133 -10.52 7.40 14.14
N PRO A 134 -9.78 7.86 15.17
CA PRO A 134 -8.49 7.29 15.53
C PRO A 134 -8.59 5.85 16.09
N TYR A 135 -9.75 5.47 16.60
CA TYR A 135 -10.04 4.11 17.11
C TYR A 135 -10.74 3.22 16.07
N LEU A 136 -10.55 3.52 14.79
CA LEU A 136 -11.19 2.83 13.67
C LEU A 136 -11.15 1.29 13.77
N PRO A 137 -10.00 0.64 14.05
CA PRO A 137 -9.95 -0.82 14.12
C PRO A 137 -10.82 -1.39 15.24
N ILE A 138 -10.87 -0.70 16.39
CA ILE A 138 -11.72 -1.08 17.52
C ILE A 138 -13.20 -0.98 17.13
N LYS A 139 -13.60 0.16 16.58
CA LYS A 139 -14.97 0.43 16.13
C LYS A 139 -15.43 -0.61 15.10
N TRP A 140 -14.58 -0.94 14.13
CA TRP A 140 -14.87 -1.95 13.11
C TRP A 140 -14.99 -3.35 13.70
N ALA A 141 -14.05 -3.77 14.53
CA ALA A 141 -14.08 -5.07 15.18
C ALA A 141 -15.37 -5.24 16.00
N MET A 142 -15.73 -4.25 16.81
CA MET A 142 -16.95 -4.27 17.61
C MET A 142 -18.22 -4.34 16.75
N SER A 143 -18.31 -3.55 15.68
CA SER A 143 -19.45 -3.60 14.76
C SER A 143 -19.66 -4.97 14.09
N ARG A 144 -18.68 -5.87 14.21
CA ARG A 144 -18.66 -7.23 13.64
C ARG A 144 -18.52 -8.33 14.68
N ASN A 145 -18.64 -7.99 15.97
CA ASN A 145 -18.42 -8.94 17.08
C ASN A 145 -17.08 -9.69 16.99
N ILE A 146 -16.05 -9.03 16.44
CA ILE A 146 -14.68 -9.57 16.39
C ILE A 146 -14.00 -9.19 17.70
N LYS A 147 -13.52 -10.20 18.43
CA LYS A 147 -12.73 -9.99 19.64
C LYS A 147 -11.35 -9.46 19.27
N ILE A 148 -10.96 -8.35 19.90
CA ILE A 148 -9.64 -7.74 19.77
C ILE A 148 -9.11 -7.37 21.15
N ASP A 149 -7.78 -7.25 21.26
CA ASP A 149 -7.16 -6.76 22.48
C ASP A 149 -7.36 -5.25 22.59
N ILE A 150 -8.05 -4.84 23.64
CA ILE A 150 -8.33 -3.44 23.95
C ILE A 150 -7.46 -3.05 25.16
N PRO A 151 -6.79 -1.88 25.14
CA PRO A 151 -6.05 -1.39 26.29
C PRO A 151 -6.89 -1.44 27.58
N ASN A 152 -6.29 -1.86 28.69
CA ASN A 152 -6.99 -2.08 29.96
C ASN A 152 -7.89 -0.90 30.37
N GLN A 153 -7.41 0.32 30.15
CA GLN A 153 -8.09 1.58 30.47
C GLN A 153 -9.39 1.80 29.66
N TYR A 154 -9.51 1.17 28.49
CA TYR A 154 -10.65 1.33 27.58
C TYR A 154 -11.63 0.15 27.60
N GLN A 155 -11.33 -0.93 28.32
CA GLN A 155 -12.19 -2.12 28.39
C GLN A 155 -13.64 -1.76 28.78
N ARG A 156 -13.83 -0.85 29.74
CA ARG A 156 -15.16 -0.40 30.18
C ARG A 156 -15.88 0.53 29.20
N GLY A 157 -15.17 1.14 28.26
CA GLY A 157 -15.77 1.98 27.21
C GLY A 157 -16.28 1.17 26.02
N TYR A 158 -15.85 -0.10 25.93
CA TYR A 158 -16.10 -0.99 24.81
C TYR A 158 -16.71 -2.32 25.27
N TYR A 159 -17.58 -2.28 26.28
CA TYR A 159 -18.42 -3.42 26.62
C TYR A 159 -19.20 -3.84 25.36
N LEU A 160 -18.73 -4.89 24.71
CA LEU A 160 -19.58 -5.79 23.94
C LEU A 160 -20.49 -6.43 24.98
N ASP A 161 -21.80 -6.33 24.77
CA ASP A 161 -22.81 -6.91 25.65
C ASP A 161 -22.39 -8.32 26.11
N VAL A 162 -22.49 -8.54 27.42
CA VAL A 162 -22.49 -9.86 28.05
C VAL A 162 -23.70 -10.64 27.55
#